data_AF-A0A543KLY5-F1
#
_entry.id   AF-A0A543KLY5-F1
#
_cell.length_a   1.000
_cell.length_b   1.000
_cell.length_c   1.000
_cell.angle_alpha   90.00
_cell.angle_beta   90.00
_cell.angle_gamma   90.00
#
_symmetry.space_group_name_H-M   'P 1'
#
loop_
_entity.id
_entity.type
_entity.pdbx_description
1 polymer ?
#
loop_
_entity_poly.entity_id
_entity_poly.type
_entity_poly.pdbx_seq_one_letter_code
_entity_poly.pdbx_strand_id
1 'polypeptide(L)'
;MPDSGMPDQRLLALAAVDEALKDPVRVLRTVTASADFDEALHALQESFGWDEVQARLVMQLPIGNTHRDFRERVAQDLQHHDR
;
A
#
# COMPACT_ATOMS: atom_id res chain seq x y z
N MET A 1 -19.96 27.65 11.62
CA MET A 1 -18.71 27.92 10.90
C MET A 1 -18.25 26.61 10.29
N PRO A 2 -17.82 26.56 9.02
CA PRO A 2 -17.45 25.32 8.36
C PRO A 2 -16.07 24.85 8.83
N ASP A 3 -15.93 23.53 8.83
CA ASP A 3 -14.79 22.75 9.33
C ASP A 3 -13.59 22.88 8.36
N SER A 4 -12.74 23.88 8.55
CA SER A 4 -11.63 24.22 7.62
C SER A 4 -10.33 23.41 7.83
N GLY A 5 -10.40 22.18 8.36
CA GLY A 5 -9.21 21.37 8.66
C GLY A 5 -8.90 20.21 7.70
N MET A 6 -9.79 19.87 6.75
CA MET A 6 -9.71 18.63 5.95
C MET A 6 -9.29 18.72 4.45
N PRO A 7 -9.02 19.88 3.81
CA PRO A 7 -8.63 19.87 2.39
C PRO A 7 -7.21 19.34 2.16
N ASP A 8 -6.26 19.63 3.06
CA ASP A 8 -4.84 19.35 2.84
C ASP A 8 -4.50 17.87 2.97
N GLN A 9 -5.04 17.17 3.98
CA GLN A 9 -4.80 15.73 4.14
C GLN A 9 -5.36 14.90 2.98
N ARG A 10 -6.53 15.28 2.44
CA ARG A 10 -7.12 14.61 1.29
C ARG A 10 -6.29 14.83 0.03
N LEU A 11 -5.75 16.03 -0.17
CA LEU A 11 -4.85 16.34 -1.28
C LEU A 11 -3.52 15.58 -1.17
N LEU A 12 -2.92 15.53 0.02
CA LEU A 12 -1.69 14.77 0.28
C LEU A 12 -1.88 13.27 0.07
N ALA A 13 -3.03 12.72 0.47
CA ALA A 13 -3.43 11.35 0.20
C ALA A 13 -3.54 11.05 -1.31
N LEU A 14 -4.23 11.93 -2.06
CA LEU A 14 -4.38 11.79 -3.51
C LEU A 14 -3.04 11.95 -4.23
N ALA A 15 -2.14 12.79 -3.73
CA ALA A 15 -0.80 12.95 -4.28
C ALA A 15 0.05 11.68 -4.13
N ALA A 16 -0.02 11.00 -2.99
CA ALA A 16 0.66 9.72 -2.78
C ALA A 16 0.14 8.63 -3.74
N VAL A 17 -1.17 8.59 -3.97
CA VAL A 17 -1.76 7.68 -4.96
C VAL A 17 -1.32 8.02 -6.39
N ASP A 18 -1.34 9.30 -6.77
CA ASP A 18 -0.87 9.75 -8.10
C ASP A 18 0.61 9.44 -8.32
N GLU A 19 1.45 9.61 -7.30
CA GLU A 19 2.86 9.25 -7.34
C GLU A 19 3.07 7.73 -7.45
N ALA A 20 2.35 6.94 -6.66
CA ALA A 20 2.36 5.48 -6.75
C ALA A 20 1.97 4.97 -8.15
N LEU A 21 1.03 5.65 -8.82
CA LEU A 21 0.59 5.31 -10.17
C LEU A 21 1.57 5.73 -11.27
N LYS A 22 2.46 6.70 -11.02
CA LYS A 22 3.53 7.09 -11.96
C LYS A 22 4.65 6.06 -12.03
N ASP A 23 4.95 5.39 -10.92
CA ASP A 23 5.93 4.30 -10.86
C ASP A 23 5.42 3.09 -10.07
N PRO A 24 4.43 2.36 -10.63
CA PRO A 24 3.81 1.22 -9.95
C PRO A 24 4.79 0.05 -9.81
N VAL A 25 5.83 -0.03 -10.64
CA VAL A 25 6.84 -1.09 -10.57
C VAL A 25 7.71 -0.92 -9.33
N ARG A 26 8.09 0.33 -9.00
CA ARG A 26 8.83 0.60 -7.77
C ARG A 26 8.02 0.27 -6.53
N VAL A 27 6.75 0.67 -6.48
CA VAL A 27 5.83 0.31 -5.38
C VAL A 27 5.72 -1.21 -5.24
N LEU A 28 5.47 -1.92 -6.36
CA LEU A 28 5.38 -3.38 -6.35
C LEU A 28 6.67 -4.04 -5.85
N ARG A 29 7.85 -3.55 -6.27
CA ARG A 29 9.13 -4.07 -5.79
C ARG A 29 9.32 -3.85 -4.30
N THR A 30 8.95 -2.68 -3.79
CA THR A 30 9.00 -2.39 -2.34
C THR A 30 8.10 -3.35 -1.57
N VAL A 31 6.83 -3.47 -1.97
CA VAL A 31 5.84 -4.31 -1.27
C VAL A 31 6.17 -5.81 -1.37
N THR A 32 6.63 -6.29 -2.52
CA THR A 32 6.93 -7.73 -2.72
C THR A 32 8.21 -8.20 -2.02
N ALA A 33 9.10 -7.27 -1.67
CA ALA A 33 10.31 -7.54 -0.90
C ALA A 33 10.03 -7.71 0.60
N SER A 34 8.93 -7.14 1.10
CA SER A 34 8.53 -7.22 2.50
C SER A 34 7.86 -8.56 2.85
N ALA A 35 8.09 -9.02 4.07
CA ALA A 35 7.50 -10.22 4.62
C ALA A 35 6.00 -10.02 4.90
N ASP A 36 5.67 -8.94 5.61
CA ASP A 36 4.32 -8.68 6.09
C ASP A 36 3.85 -7.25 5.75
N PHE A 37 2.62 -6.95 6.20
CA PHE A 37 1.98 -5.66 5.94
C PHE A 37 2.70 -4.50 6.63
N ASP A 38 3.17 -4.69 7.86
CA ASP A 38 3.80 -3.63 8.64
C ASP A 38 5.19 -3.29 8.09
N GLU A 39 5.95 -4.29 7.67
CA GLU A 39 7.22 -4.11 6.95
C GLU A 39 7.01 -3.43 5.60
N ALA A 40 5.98 -3.83 4.84
CA ALA A 40 5.64 -3.17 3.57
C ALA A 40 5.25 -1.70 3.76
N LEU A 41 4.47 -1.42 4.81
CA LEU A 41 4.07 -0.06 5.16
C LEU A 41 5.29 0.80 5.48
N HIS A 42 6.18 0.31 6.36
CA HIS A 42 7.40 1.03 6.72
C HIS A 42 8.32 1.26 5.52
N ALA A 43 8.50 0.24 4.67
CA ALA A 43 9.34 0.34 3.48
C ALA A 43 8.81 1.36 2.47
N LEU A 44 7.49 1.51 2.34
CA LEU A 44 6.87 2.54 1.50
C LEU A 44 7.08 3.94 2.09
N GLN A 45 6.95 4.11 3.40
CA GLN A 45 7.24 5.39 4.06
C GLN A 45 8.69 5.82 3.84
N GLU A 46 9.66 4.91 4.01
CA GLU A 46 11.07 5.22 3.79
C GLU A 46 11.40 5.48 2.32
N SER A 47 10.85 4.67 1.40
CA SER A 47 11.17 4.75 -0.03
C SER A 47 10.59 5.99 -0.72
N PHE A 48 9.44 6.47 -0.25
CA PHE A 48 8.68 7.54 -0.90
C PHE A 48 8.51 8.79 -0.02
N GLY A 49 8.99 8.77 1.22
CA GLY A 49 8.84 9.89 2.16
C GLY A 49 7.40 10.13 2.60
N TRP A 50 6.55 9.12 2.48
CA TRP A 50 5.13 9.20 2.82
C TRP A 50 4.90 9.05 4.32
N ASP A 51 3.85 9.70 4.81
CA ASP A 51 3.33 9.44 6.15
C ASP A 51 2.56 8.10 6.21
N GLU A 52 2.17 7.70 7.41
CA GLU A 52 1.47 6.42 7.63
C GLU A 52 0.13 6.36 6.86
N VAL A 53 -0.60 7.48 6.79
CA VAL A 53 -1.91 7.54 6.13
C VAL A 53 -1.74 7.34 4.62
N GLN A 54 -0.77 8.04 4.03
CA GLN A 54 -0.42 7.95 2.62
C GLN A 54 0.04 6.53 2.25
N ALA A 55 0.95 5.95 3.01
CA ALA A 55 1.45 4.60 2.75
C ALA A 55 0.32 3.55 2.89
N ARG A 56 -0.56 3.68 3.88
CA ARG A 56 -1.73 2.81 4.04
C ARG A 56 -2.70 2.91 2.87
N LEU A 57 -2.92 4.10 2.31
CA LEU A 57 -3.80 4.28 1.16
C LEU A 57 -3.26 3.58 -0.10
N VAL A 58 -1.94 3.65 -0.32
CA VAL A 58 -1.31 2.91 -1.43
C VAL A 58 -1.40 1.40 -1.21
N MET A 59 -1.27 0.93 0.04
CA MET A 59 -1.45 -0.48 0.39
C MET A 59 -2.88 -1.00 0.14
N GLN A 60 -3.90 -0.13 0.10
CA GLN A 60 -5.28 -0.51 -0.25
C GLN A 60 -5.50 -0.72 -1.75
N LEU A 61 -4.57 -0.27 -2.60
CA LEU A 61 -4.62 -0.54 -4.04
C LEU A 61 -4.33 -2.03 -4.29
N PRO A 62 -4.76 -2.60 -5.43
CA PRO A 62 -4.44 -3.98 -5.78
C PRO A 62 -2.93 -4.29 -5.76
N ILE A 63 -2.09 -3.30 -6.09
CA ILE A 63 -0.63 -3.42 -6.06
C ILE A 63 -0.04 -3.51 -4.64
N GLY A 64 -0.78 -3.08 -3.62
CA GLY A 64 -0.38 -3.17 -2.22
C GLY A 64 -0.59 -4.57 -1.62
N ASN A 65 -1.47 -5.37 -2.21
CA ASN A 65 -1.81 -6.71 -1.74
C ASN A 65 -0.88 -7.77 -2.36
N THR A 66 0.43 -7.54 -2.35
CA THR A 66 1.42 -8.44 -2.98
C THR A 66 2.58 -8.84 -2.06
N HIS A 67 2.53 -8.48 -0.78
CA HIS A 67 3.52 -8.89 0.21
C HIS A 67 3.46 -10.41 0.47
N ARG A 68 4.51 -10.97 1.08
CA ARG A 68 4.68 -12.43 1.18
C ARG A 68 3.53 -13.12 1.92
N ASP A 69 3.18 -12.69 3.12
CA ASP A 69 2.12 -13.33 3.92
C ASP A 69 0.76 -13.37 3.21
N PHE A 70 0.40 -12.29 2.51
CA PHE A 70 -0.84 -12.27 1.73
C PHE A 70 -0.81 -13.28 0.59
N ARG A 71 0.31 -13.39 -0.14
CA ARG A 71 0.47 -14.38 -1.21
C ARG A 71 0.39 -15.82 -0.67
N GLU A 72 1.01 -16.08 0.47
CA GLU A 72 0.96 -17.40 1.13
C GLU A 72 -0.47 -17.75 1.54
N ARG A 73 -1.23 -16.79 2.10
CA ARG A 73 -2.64 -16.98 2.44
C ARG A 73 -3.52 -17.25 1.22
N VAL A 74 -3.35 -16.47 0.13
CA VAL A 74 -4.08 -16.72 -1.14
C VAL A 74 -3.76 -18.11 -1.70
N ALA A 75 -2.49 -18.54 -1.63
CA ALA A 75 -2.11 -19.88 -2.09
C ALA A 75 -2.78 -20.99 -1.26
N GLN A 76 -2.91 -20.82 0.06
CA GLN A 76 -3.65 -21.74 0.92
C GLN A 76 -5.14 -21.76 0.58
N ASP A 77 -5.77 -20.60 0.41
CA ASP A 77 -7.20 -20.49 0.08
C ASP A 77 -7.55 -21.15 -1.27
N LEU A 78 -6.64 -21.08 -2.25
CA LEU A 78 -6.79 -21.76 -3.55
C LEU A 78 -6.66 -23.29 -3.41
N GLN A 79 -5.72 -23.78 -2.61
CA GLN A 79 -5.55 -25.22 -2.36
C GLN A 79 -6.76 -25.85 -1.65
N HIS A 80 -7.49 -25.06 -0.85
CA HIS A 80 -8.70 -25.50 -0.16
C HIS A 80 -9.96 -25.47 -1.03
N HIS A 81 -10.02 -24.66 -2.09
CA HIS A 81 -11.16 -24.60 -3.02
C HIS A 81 -11.14 -25.68 -4.11
N ASP A 82 -9.97 -26.25 -4.43
CA ASP A 82 -9.82 -27.32 -5.43
C ASP A 82 -10.08 -28.74 -4.85
N ARG A 83 -10.68 -28.86 -3.66
CA ARG A 83 -11.07 -30.14 -3.01
C ARG A 83 -12.58 -30.24 -2.83
#